data_AF-A0A7Y2Q1L6-F1
#
_entry.id   AF-A0A7Y2Q1L6-F1
#
_cell.length_a   1.000
_cell.length_b   1.000
_cell.length_c   1.000
_cell.angle_alpha   90.00
_cell.angle_beta   90.00
_cell.angle_gamma   90.00
#
_symmetry.space_group_name_H-M   'P 1'
#
loop_
_entity.id
_entity.type
_entity.pdbx_description
1 polymer ?
#
loop_
_entity_poly.entity_id
_entity_poly.type
_entity_poly.pdbx_seq_one_letter_code
_entity_poly.pdbx_strand_id
1 'polypeptide(L)'
;MQSDDDRELGEVLEDLPDPVVAALEVRDAWRRRLAAGTAGLEFLVSDLQKWPVGSAVRVAFLDGDSALHADVAAATQQISDAMNLILDFGYDEDTGSFRRWTPSDTVLKAEIRVSFDMGGYWSLVGTDSTDVTIDPSGGPIGGLPGQRSLNLGGYAVSKPQGWEGTVRHEFLHALAFQHEHQNFRGPCEDDFRWDDDSGYVPTKDPRGVFVKDAAGRAPGIYTYLAGPPNNWSKAKVDHNLRTENDPGAVMGPFDAASVMLYRFASFFYKTNPSACAPTGPGQELSDGDKRGLSLLYPDLGDASVSELVERSARGLEIVGTEAPGEVVSIYTDRLVELLEAHSAAGG
;
A
#
# COMPACT_ATOMS: atom_id res chain seq x y z
N MET A 1 -0.49 -17.74 33.16
CA MET A 1 -0.78 -16.31 32.90
C MET A 1 0.02 -15.97 31.65
N GLN A 2 -0.54 -16.29 30.47
CA GLN A 2 0.07 -15.94 29.19
C GLN A 2 -0.10 -14.42 29.02
N SER A 3 1.02 -13.71 28.89
CA SER A 3 1.01 -12.29 28.55
C SER A 3 0.37 -12.09 27.19
N ASP A 4 -0.37 -10.99 27.01
CA ASP A 4 -1.03 -10.66 25.74
C ASP A 4 -0.04 -10.54 24.56
N ASP A 5 1.28 -10.44 24.80
CA ASP A 5 2.38 -10.46 23.81
C ASP A 5 2.43 -11.72 22.92
N ASP A 6 1.87 -12.87 23.36
CA ASP A 6 1.95 -14.12 22.59
C ASP A 6 0.84 -14.27 21.53
N ARG A 7 -0.14 -13.36 21.49
CA ARG A 7 -1.34 -13.51 20.63
C ARG A 7 -1.20 -12.98 19.21
N GLU A 8 -0.19 -12.16 18.89
CA GLU A 8 0.00 -11.58 17.54
C GLU A 8 0.89 -12.41 16.62
N LEU A 9 1.46 -13.53 17.10
CA LEU A 9 2.54 -14.27 16.42
C LEU A 9 2.08 -15.28 15.36
N GLY A 10 0.88 -15.13 14.78
CA GLY A 10 0.25 -16.14 13.92
C GLY A 10 -0.33 -15.64 12.60
N GLU A 11 -0.33 -14.35 12.33
CA GLU A 11 -0.90 -13.80 11.09
C GLU A 11 0.15 -13.75 9.97
N VAL A 12 -0.29 -14.05 8.75
CA VAL A 12 0.54 -13.92 7.54
C VAL A 12 0.71 -12.43 7.28
N LEU A 13 1.93 -11.91 7.43
CA LEU A 13 2.28 -10.57 6.93
C LEU A 13 1.99 -10.46 5.42
N GLU A 14 1.71 -9.24 4.96
CA GLU A 14 1.41 -8.96 3.55
C GLU A 14 2.42 -9.63 2.61
N ASP A 15 1.90 -10.34 1.62
CA ASP A 15 2.75 -11.17 0.76
C ASP A 15 2.27 -11.17 -0.70
N LEU A 16 2.82 -10.26 -1.51
CA LEU A 16 2.67 -10.30 -2.96
C LEU A 16 3.49 -11.47 -3.56
N PRO A 17 2.96 -12.19 -4.57
CA PRO A 17 3.72 -13.26 -5.22
C PRO A 17 5.00 -12.76 -5.90
N ASP A 18 6.07 -13.54 -5.81
CA ASP A 18 7.42 -13.17 -6.29
C ASP A 18 7.47 -12.64 -7.75
N PRO A 19 6.70 -13.17 -8.73
CA PRO A 19 6.69 -12.61 -10.09
C PRO A 19 6.15 -11.18 -10.15
N VAL A 20 5.18 -10.84 -9.29
CA VAL A 20 4.62 -9.49 -9.18
C VAL A 20 5.64 -8.56 -8.56
N VAL A 21 6.27 -8.99 -7.45
CA VAL A 21 7.37 -8.25 -6.80
C VAL A 21 8.48 -7.91 -7.79
N ALA A 22 8.94 -8.88 -8.58
CA ALA A 22 9.97 -8.65 -9.59
C ALA A 22 9.55 -7.63 -10.65
N ALA A 23 8.27 -7.60 -11.05
CA ALA A 23 7.76 -6.60 -11.99
C ALA A 23 7.74 -5.19 -11.36
N LEU A 24 7.33 -5.08 -10.10
CA LEU A 24 7.35 -3.83 -9.33
C LEU A 24 8.78 -3.30 -9.20
N GLU A 25 9.77 -4.15 -8.89
CA GLU A 25 11.19 -3.77 -8.78
C GLU A 25 11.76 -3.21 -10.09
N VAL A 26 11.40 -3.81 -11.24
CA VAL A 26 11.83 -3.32 -12.57
C VAL A 26 11.26 -1.93 -12.83
N ARG A 27 9.99 -1.71 -12.51
CA ARG A 27 9.34 -0.40 -12.64
C ARG A 27 9.97 0.62 -11.70
N ASP A 28 10.24 0.28 -10.44
CA ASP A 28 10.82 1.21 -9.47
C ASP A 28 12.25 1.58 -9.83
N ALA A 29 13.04 0.62 -10.33
CA ALA A 29 14.35 0.90 -10.89
C ALA A 29 14.28 1.87 -12.09
N TRP A 30 13.26 1.77 -12.94
CA TRP A 30 13.02 2.71 -14.03
C TRP A 30 12.64 4.10 -13.50
N ARG A 31 11.69 4.20 -12.56
CA ARG A 31 11.27 5.48 -11.95
C ARG A 31 12.43 6.18 -11.24
N ARG A 32 13.26 5.45 -10.49
CA ARG A 32 14.45 6.00 -9.84
C ARG A 32 15.51 6.52 -10.82
N ARG A 33 15.71 5.83 -11.95
CA ARG A 33 16.62 6.32 -13.01
C ARG A 33 16.14 7.64 -13.60
N LEU A 34 14.82 7.84 -13.72
CA LEU A 34 14.26 9.13 -14.11
C LEU A 34 14.51 10.19 -13.03
N ALA A 35 14.27 9.88 -11.75
CA ALA A 35 14.53 10.81 -10.64
C ALA A 35 16.01 11.23 -10.55
N ALA A 36 16.93 10.28 -10.66
CA ALA A 36 18.37 10.53 -10.54
C ALA A 36 18.99 11.26 -11.76
N GLY A 37 18.31 11.27 -12.90
CA GLY A 37 18.78 11.89 -14.14
C GLY A 37 18.48 13.39 -14.26
N THR A 38 17.62 13.93 -13.41
CA THR A 38 17.06 15.29 -13.52
C THR A 38 16.70 15.81 -12.13
N ALA A 39 17.53 16.70 -11.58
CA ALA A 39 17.28 17.33 -10.29
C ALA A 39 15.95 18.11 -10.33
N GLY A 40 15.00 17.77 -9.46
CA GLY A 40 13.67 18.37 -9.42
C GLY A 40 12.50 17.42 -9.73
N LEU A 41 12.76 16.20 -10.23
CA LEU A 41 11.72 15.18 -10.48
C LEU A 41 11.35 14.32 -9.26
N GLU A 42 11.95 14.55 -8.09
CA GLU A 42 11.66 13.80 -6.86
C GLU A 42 10.17 13.95 -6.46
N PHE A 43 9.65 15.18 -6.47
CA PHE A 43 8.21 15.43 -6.24
C PHE A 43 7.32 14.84 -7.35
N LEU A 44 7.86 14.62 -8.55
CA LEU A 44 7.13 14.02 -9.68
C LEU A 44 6.95 12.50 -9.50
N VAL A 45 7.90 11.81 -8.86
CA VAL A 45 7.85 10.33 -8.73
C VAL A 45 6.85 9.88 -7.66
N SER A 46 6.73 10.59 -6.54
CA SER A 46 5.61 10.39 -5.58
C SER A 46 4.24 10.67 -6.21
N ASP A 47 4.20 11.60 -7.17
CA ASP A 47 2.98 11.99 -7.89
C ASP A 47 2.52 10.93 -8.91
N LEU A 48 3.39 9.99 -9.31
CA LEU A 48 3.08 9.01 -10.35
C LEU A 48 2.17 7.85 -9.89
N GLN A 49 2.11 7.57 -8.59
CA GLN A 49 1.29 6.48 -8.06
C GLN A 49 -0.06 6.94 -7.52
N LYS A 50 -0.25 8.23 -7.24
CA LYS A 50 -1.52 8.72 -6.69
C LYS A 50 -2.59 8.81 -7.78
N TRP A 51 -3.84 8.65 -7.39
CA TRP A 51 -4.97 8.90 -8.30
C TRP A 51 -5.13 10.40 -8.59
N PRO A 52 -5.72 10.79 -9.73
CA PRO A 52 -6.04 12.19 -10.00
C PRO A 52 -6.97 12.74 -8.90
N VAL A 53 -6.59 13.86 -8.28
CA VAL A 53 -7.39 14.51 -7.22
C VAL A 53 -8.79 14.85 -7.74
N GLY A 54 -9.82 14.61 -6.92
CA GLY A 54 -11.22 14.82 -7.29
C GLY A 54 -11.82 13.76 -8.22
N SER A 55 -11.08 12.69 -8.57
CA SER A 55 -11.62 11.57 -9.35
C SER A 55 -12.43 10.60 -8.49
N ALA A 56 -13.34 9.86 -9.14
CA ALA A 56 -13.96 8.68 -8.59
C ALA A 56 -13.11 7.45 -8.95
N VAL A 57 -12.50 6.83 -7.94
CA VAL A 57 -11.77 5.56 -8.07
C VAL A 57 -12.79 4.45 -7.89
N ARG A 58 -13.11 3.73 -8.97
CA ARG A 58 -14.12 2.67 -8.91
C ARG A 58 -13.52 1.44 -8.24
N VAL A 59 -14.35 0.78 -7.45
CA VAL A 59 -14.02 -0.48 -6.76
C VAL A 59 -14.99 -1.55 -7.26
N ALA A 60 -14.47 -2.73 -7.60
CA ALA A 60 -15.28 -3.89 -7.94
C ALA A 60 -14.80 -5.14 -7.21
N PHE A 61 -15.71 -6.07 -6.98
CA PHE A 61 -15.44 -7.33 -6.28
C PHE A 61 -15.51 -8.55 -7.22
N LEU A 62 -14.59 -9.50 -7.05
CA LEU A 62 -14.52 -10.75 -7.81
C LEU A 62 -15.46 -11.83 -7.27
N ASP A 63 -15.50 -11.96 -5.94
CA ASP A 63 -16.13 -13.03 -5.16
C ASP A 63 -16.69 -12.42 -3.85
N GLY A 64 -17.10 -13.23 -2.88
CA GLY A 64 -17.81 -12.77 -1.68
C GLY A 64 -19.28 -12.40 -1.93
N ASP A 65 -20.05 -12.29 -0.85
CA ASP A 65 -21.47 -11.87 -0.90
C ASP A 65 -21.64 -10.36 -0.69
N SER A 66 -22.85 -9.84 -0.95
CA SER A 66 -23.14 -8.41 -0.84
C SER A 66 -23.01 -7.88 0.59
N ALA A 67 -23.16 -8.72 1.62
CA ALA A 67 -22.96 -8.33 3.01
C ALA A 67 -21.48 -8.06 3.27
N LEU A 68 -20.59 -8.95 2.81
CA LEU A 68 -19.15 -8.74 2.89
C LEU A 68 -18.70 -7.51 2.09
N HIS A 69 -19.28 -7.25 0.90
CA HIS A 69 -18.96 -6.04 0.13
C HIS A 69 -19.38 -4.76 0.87
N ALA A 70 -20.56 -4.77 1.48
CA ALA A 70 -21.04 -3.65 2.30
C ALA A 70 -20.14 -3.42 3.52
N ASP A 71 -19.70 -4.49 4.17
CA ASP A 71 -18.77 -4.45 5.28
C ASP A 71 -17.42 -3.82 4.86
N VAL A 72 -16.85 -4.23 3.73
CA VAL A 72 -15.62 -3.64 3.18
C VAL A 72 -15.82 -2.14 2.89
N ALA A 73 -16.92 -1.78 2.20
CA ALA A 73 -17.22 -0.38 1.91
C ALA A 73 -17.34 0.45 3.20
N ALA A 74 -18.04 -0.05 4.21
CA ALA A 74 -18.19 0.63 5.49
C ALA A 74 -16.86 0.80 6.25
N ALA A 75 -15.98 -0.20 6.21
CA ALA A 75 -14.66 -0.10 6.84
C ALA A 75 -13.81 1.05 6.24
N THR A 76 -13.96 1.31 4.93
CA THR A 76 -13.24 2.38 4.22
C THR A 76 -13.79 3.78 4.47
N GLN A 77 -14.91 3.95 5.18
CA GLN A 77 -15.52 5.26 5.39
C GLN A 77 -14.56 6.28 6.02
N GLN A 78 -13.71 5.85 6.97
CA GLN A 78 -12.70 6.74 7.59
C GLN A 78 -11.69 7.31 6.59
N ILE A 79 -11.38 6.54 5.53
CA ILE A 79 -10.49 6.96 4.46
C ILE A 79 -11.22 8.03 3.63
N SER A 80 -12.43 7.72 3.16
CA SER A 80 -13.26 8.63 2.38
C SER A 80 -13.53 9.96 3.10
N ASP A 81 -13.72 9.93 4.42
CA ASP A 81 -13.94 11.13 5.23
C ASP A 81 -12.69 12.04 5.36
N ALA A 82 -11.50 11.51 5.06
CA ALA A 82 -10.21 12.17 5.26
C ALA A 82 -9.52 12.60 3.95
N MET A 83 -10.14 12.37 2.79
CA MET A 83 -9.56 12.69 1.48
C MET A 83 -10.59 13.30 0.52
N ASN A 84 -10.10 14.02 -0.49
CA ASN A 84 -10.92 14.55 -1.58
C ASN A 84 -10.91 13.62 -2.81
N LEU A 85 -11.29 12.37 -2.59
CA LEU A 85 -11.52 11.35 -3.62
C LEU A 85 -12.78 10.55 -3.27
N ILE A 86 -13.42 9.99 -4.29
CA ILE A 86 -14.56 9.11 -4.11
C ILE A 86 -14.12 7.67 -4.35
N LEU A 87 -14.31 6.79 -3.37
CA LEU A 87 -14.28 5.34 -3.58
C LEU A 87 -15.66 4.89 -4.05
N ASP A 88 -15.82 4.70 -5.37
CA ASP A 88 -17.10 4.29 -5.97
C ASP A 88 -17.21 2.76 -6.04
N PHE A 89 -17.85 2.17 -5.04
CA PHE A 89 -18.14 0.73 -4.99
C PHE A 89 -19.28 0.30 -5.94
N GLY A 90 -19.94 1.24 -6.62
CA GLY A 90 -21.05 0.99 -7.54
C GLY A 90 -22.20 0.21 -6.90
N TYR A 91 -22.63 0.64 -5.71
CA TYR A 91 -23.79 0.07 -5.04
C TYR A 91 -25.08 0.39 -5.82
N ASP A 92 -25.88 -0.64 -6.06
CA ASP A 92 -27.17 -0.58 -6.73
C ASP A 92 -28.28 -0.85 -5.71
N GLU A 93 -29.11 0.17 -5.43
CA GLU A 93 -30.20 0.11 -4.46
C GLU A 93 -31.31 -0.86 -4.87
N ASP A 94 -31.55 -1.05 -6.17
CA ASP A 94 -32.62 -1.91 -6.68
C ASP A 94 -32.27 -3.38 -6.49
N THR A 95 -30.99 -3.72 -6.66
CA THR A 95 -30.49 -5.10 -6.53
C THR A 95 -29.84 -5.41 -5.19
N GLY A 96 -29.52 -4.38 -4.39
CA GLY A 96 -28.77 -4.51 -3.14
C GLY A 96 -27.36 -5.05 -3.34
N SER A 97 -26.77 -4.81 -4.52
CA SER A 97 -25.50 -5.40 -4.94
C SER A 97 -24.45 -4.34 -5.28
N PHE A 98 -23.18 -4.76 -5.29
CA PHE A 98 -22.03 -3.90 -5.58
C PHE A 98 -21.43 -4.24 -6.93
N ARG A 99 -20.61 -3.35 -7.48
CA ARG A 99 -19.93 -3.53 -8.76
C ARG A 99 -19.10 -4.83 -8.76
N ARG A 100 -19.21 -5.59 -9.85
CA ARG A 100 -18.56 -6.89 -10.03
C ARG A 100 -17.56 -6.85 -11.19
N TRP A 101 -16.54 -7.70 -11.10
CA TRP A 101 -15.61 -7.99 -12.19
C TRP A 101 -15.33 -9.50 -12.25
N THR A 102 -14.76 -9.97 -13.35
CA THR A 102 -14.41 -11.38 -13.58
C THR A 102 -13.04 -11.53 -14.24
N PRO A 103 -12.35 -12.67 -14.10
CA PRO A 103 -11.06 -12.89 -14.76
C PRO A 103 -11.16 -12.95 -16.29
N SER A 104 -12.37 -13.08 -16.83
CA SER A 104 -12.66 -13.04 -18.27
C SER A 104 -12.91 -11.64 -18.82
N ASP A 105 -12.95 -10.60 -17.97
CA ASP A 105 -13.14 -9.24 -18.44
C ASP A 105 -11.97 -8.79 -19.32
N THR A 106 -12.31 -8.23 -20.49
CA THR A 106 -11.34 -7.62 -21.43
C THR A 106 -11.35 -6.09 -21.36
N VAL A 107 -12.27 -5.51 -20.58
CA VAL A 107 -12.42 -4.08 -20.34
C VAL A 107 -12.43 -3.85 -18.84
N LEU A 108 -11.63 -2.88 -18.38
CA LEU A 108 -11.47 -2.57 -16.97
C LEU A 108 -12.82 -2.18 -16.36
N LYS A 109 -13.31 -2.97 -15.39
CA LYS A 109 -14.55 -2.68 -14.66
C LYS A 109 -14.37 -1.65 -13.57
N ALA A 110 -13.19 -1.63 -12.95
CA ALA A 110 -12.84 -0.77 -11.84
C ALA A 110 -11.32 -0.60 -11.73
N GLU A 111 -10.91 0.56 -11.24
CA GLU A 111 -9.52 0.88 -10.91
C GLU A 111 -8.99 -0.06 -9.84
N ILE A 112 -9.78 -0.32 -8.78
CA ILE A 112 -9.45 -1.27 -7.70
C ILE A 112 -10.29 -2.53 -7.87
N ARG A 113 -9.64 -3.69 -7.99
CA ARG A 113 -10.25 -4.99 -8.25
C ARG A 113 -9.97 -5.93 -7.08
N VAL A 114 -10.94 -5.96 -6.17
CA VAL A 114 -10.89 -6.69 -4.89
C VAL A 114 -11.23 -8.15 -5.11
N SER A 115 -10.51 -9.03 -4.40
CA SER A 115 -10.75 -10.46 -4.32
C SER A 115 -10.61 -10.97 -2.88
N PHE A 116 -11.17 -12.15 -2.60
CA PHE A 116 -11.03 -12.85 -1.33
C PHE A 116 -10.47 -14.27 -1.50
N ASP A 117 -10.11 -14.64 -2.73
CA ASP A 117 -9.80 -16.01 -3.16
C ASP A 117 -8.30 -16.33 -3.20
N MET A 118 -7.42 -15.38 -2.89
CA MET A 118 -5.98 -15.61 -2.75
C MET A 118 -5.55 -15.65 -1.28
N GLY A 119 -4.37 -16.22 -1.03
CA GLY A 119 -3.76 -16.20 0.30
C GLY A 119 -3.23 -14.81 0.67
N GLY A 120 -3.26 -14.50 1.97
CA GLY A 120 -2.75 -13.25 2.52
C GLY A 120 -3.67 -12.04 2.28
N TYR A 121 -3.22 -10.90 2.77
CA TYR A 121 -3.77 -9.58 2.51
C TYR A 121 -2.70 -8.81 1.74
N TRP A 122 -3.08 -8.07 0.71
CA TRP A 122 -2.16 -7.23 -0.07
C TRP A 122 -2.93 -6.32 -1.03
N SER A 123 -2.27 -5.24 -1.45
CA SER A 123 -2.74 -4.38 -2.53
C SER A 123 -1.57 -3.92 -3.40
N LEU A 124 -1.83 -3.77 -4.70
CA LEU A 124 -0.99 -2.95 -5.55
C LEU A 124 -1.09 -1.49 -5.10
N VAL A 125 -0.01 -0.74 -5.27
CA VAL A 125 0.10 0.63 -4.74
C VAL A 125 -0.47 1.64 -5.75
N GLY A 126 -1.55 2.31 -5.38
CA GLY A 126 -2.10 3.40 -6.19
C GLY A 126 -2.43 2.99 -7.64
N THR A 127 -2.00 3.80 -8.60
CA THR A 127 -2.26 3.60 -10.04
C THR A 127 -1.60 2.37 -10.64
N ASP A 128 -0.70 1.69 -9.92
CA ASP A 128 -0.15 0.39 -10.34
C ASP A 128 -1.26 -0.65 -10.55
N SER A 129 -2.37 -0.46 -9.83
CA SER A 129 -3.63 -1.18 -10.00
C SER A 129 -4.20 -1.11 -11.43
N THR A 130 -3.72 -0.20 -12.27
CA THR A 130 -4.14 -0.05 -13.69
C THR A 130 -2.96 -0.01 -14.66
N ASP A 131 -1.74 -0.27 -14.17
CA ASP A 131 -0.55 -0.27 -14.99
C ASP A 131 -0.41 -1.64 -15.68
N VAL A 132 -0.64 -1.65 -16.99
CA VAL A 132 -0.58 -2.86 -17.84
C VAL A 132 0.81 -3.50 -17.90
N THR A 133 1.84 -2.81 -17.39
CA THR A 133 3.21 -3.34 -17.30
C THR A 133 3.44 -4.16 -16.03
N ILE A 134 2.51 -4.14 -15.06
CA ILE A 134 2.55 -5.01 -13.88
C ILE A 134 1.97 -6.37 -14.24
N ASP A 135 2.84 -7.39 -14.17
CA ASP A 135 2.59 -8.76 -14.61
C ASP A 135 1.98 -8.86 -16.03
N PRO A 136 2.71 -8.42 -17.07
CA PRO A 136 2.24 -8.47 -18.45
C PRO A 136 2.19 -9.93 -18.97
N SER A 137 2.68 -10.89 -18.18
CA SER A 137 2.68 -12.31 -18.52
C SER A 137 1.28 -12.95 -18.46
N GLY A 138 0.29 -12.21 -17.92
CA GLY A 138 -1.10 -12.65 -17.83
C GLY A 138 -1.36 -13.53 -16.60
N GLY A 139 -0.56 -13.39 -15.54
CA GLY A 139 -0.88 -13.99 -14.24
C GLY A 139 -2.12 -13.37 -13.60
N PRO A 140 -2.56 -13.87 -12.43
CA PRO A 140 -3.86 -13.51 -11.83
C PRO A 140 -3.88 -12.14 -11.13
N ILE A 141 -2.73 -11.45 -11.03
CA ILE A 141 -2.52 -10.20 -10.27
C ILE A 141 -1.83 -9.22 -11.20
N GLY A 142 -2.23 -7.95 -11.19
CA GLY A 142 -1.63 -6.93 -12.06
C GLY A 142 -2.64 -5.88 -12.52
N GLY A 143 -2.22 -5.04 -13.46
CA GLY A 143 -3.02 -3.89 -13.93
C GLY A 143 -4.01 -4.19 -15.05
N LEU A 144 -4.07 -5.41 -15.58
CA LEU A 144 -4.99 -5.78 -16.67
C LEU A 144 -6.43 -5.99 -16.15
N PRO A 145 -7.46 -5.84 -17.02
CA PRO A 145 -8.87 -5.93 -16.63
C PRO A 145 -9.31 -7.18 -15.85
N GLY A 146 -8.76 -8.35 -16.20
CA GLY A 146 -9.06 -9.64 -15.56
C GLY A 146 -8.13 -10.02 -14.41
N GLN A 147 -7.31 -9.09 -13.92
CA GLN A 147 -6.36 -9.33 -12.84
C GLN A 147 -6.80 -8.68 -11.53
N ARG A 148 -6.42 -9.27 -10.40
CA ARG A 148 -6.63 -8.70 -9.07
C ARG A 148 -5.64 -7.58 -8.84
N SER A 149 -6.06 -6.56 -8.12
CA SER A 149 -5.15 -5.54 -7.62
C SER A 149 -5.20 -5.38 -6.11
N LEU A 150 -6.16 -6.00 -5.43
CA LEU A 150 -6.25 -6.05 -3.98
C LEU A 150 -6.85 -7.41 -3.57
N ASN A 151 -6.30 -8.04 -2.54
CA ASN A 151 -6.83 -9.27 -1.98
C ASN A 151 -7.00 -9.19 -0.46
N LEU A 152 -8.16 -9.65 0.01
CA LEU A 152 -8.51 -9.77 1.43
C LEU A 152 -8.76 -11.26 1.75
N GLY A 153 -7.69 -12.05 1.71
CA GLY A 153 -7.75 -13.51 1.65
C GLY A 153 -8.58 -14.15 2.77
N GLY A 154 -9.51 -15.03 2.40
CA GLY A 154 -10.29 -15.83 3.35
C GLY A 154 -11.50 -15.10 3.97
N TYR A 155 -11.71 -13.81 3.70
CA TYR A 155 -12.83 -13.05 4.28
C TYR A 155 -14.20 -13.52 3.78
N ALA A 156 -14.25 -14.15 2.60
CA ALA A 156 -15.46 -14.82 2.09
C ALA A 156 -15.89 -16.02 2.95
N VAL A 157 -14.99 -16.57 3.79
CA VAL A 157 -15.28 -17.68 4.70
C VAL A 157 -15.46 -17.18 6.13
N SER A 158 -14.54 -16.35 6.61
CA SER A 158 -14.59 -15.77 7.96
C SER A 158 -13.77 -14.51 8.06
N LYS A 159 -14.32 -13.47 8.69
CA LYS A 159 -13.58 -12.25 9.02
C LYS A 159 -12.85 -12.43 10.36
N PRO A 160 -11.51 -12.31 10.41
CA PRO A 160 -10.75 -12.39 11.65
C PRO A 160 -11.03 -11.20 12.58
N GLN A 161 -10.52 -11.26 13.81
CA GLN A 161 -10.56 -10.11 14.70
C GLN A 161 -9.72 -8.97 14.10
N GLY A 162 -10.26 -7.75 14.07
CA GLY A 162 -9.55 -6.59 13.51
C GLY A 162 -9.51 -6.56 11.98
N TRP A 163 -10.39 -7.29 11.31
CA TRP A 163 -10.48 -7.30 9.84
C TRP A 163 -10.71 -5.90 9.25
N GLU A 164 -11.40 -5.00 9.97
CA GLU A 164 -11.62 -3.62 9.52
C GLU A 164 -10.30 -2.84 9.37
N GLY A 165 -9.35 -3.04 10.29
CA GLY A 165 -8.03 -2.43 10.23
C GLY A 165 -7.24 -2.90 9.03
N THR A 166 -7.26 -4.21 8.74
CA THR A 166 -6.65 -4.77 7.53
C THR A 166 -7.28 -4.20 6.26
N VAL A 167 -8.61 -4.09 6.18
CA VAL A 167 -9.25 -3.44 5.02
C VAL A 167 -8.74 -2.01 4.83
N ARG A 168 -8.63 -1.23 5.91
CA ARG A 168 -8.11 0.14 5.83
C ARG A 168 -6.65 0.18 5.37
N HIS A 169 -5.82 -0.73 5.87
CA HIS A 169 -4.43 -0.89 5.46
C HIS A 169 -4.31 -1.13 3.95
N GLU A 170 -5.01 -2.15 3.43
CA GLU A 170 -4.94 -2.49 2.01
C GLU A 170 -5.51 -1.37 1.11
N PHE A 171 -6.56 -0.69 1.56
CA PHE A 171 -7.09 0.45 0.80
C PHE A 171 -6.19 1.68 0.85
N LEU A 172 -5.42 1.90 1.90
CA LEU A 172 -4.40 2.95 1.92
C LEU A 172 -3.27 2.64 0.92
N HIS A 173 -2.83 1.39 0.80
CA HIS A 173 -1.94 0.98 -0.30
C HIS A 173 -2.55 1.28 -1.67
N ALA A 174 -3.81 0.90 -1.89
CA ALA A 174 -4.54 1.22 -3.13
C ALA A 174 -4.65 2.74 -3.40
N LEU A 175 -4.39 3.58 -2.40
CA LEU A 175 -4.35 5.04 -2.47
C LEU A 175 -2.92 5.62 -2.46
N ALA A 176 -1.92 4.80 -2.71
CA ALA A 176 -0.50 5.12 -2.82
C ALA A 176 0.26 5.32 -1.48
N PHE A 177 -0.27 4.83 -0.36
CA PHE A 177 0.49 4.77 0.89
C PHE A 177 1.48 3.62 0.86
N GLN A 178 2.63 3.85 1.48
CA GLN A 178 3.65 2.84 1.75
C GLN A 178 3.60 2.45 3.23
N HIS A 179 4.30 1.39 3.60
CA HIS A 179 4.40 1.00 5.00
C HIS A 179 5.13 2.04 5.84
N GLU A 180 4.60 2.30 7.04
CA GLU A 180 5.16 3.30 7.95
C GLU A 180 6.52 2.87 8.52
N HIS A 181 6.80 1.56 8.62
CA HIS A 181 8.13 1.07 9.03
C HIS A 181 9.21 1.29 7.97
N GLN A 182 8.84 1.57 6.72
CA GLN A 182 9.76 1.94 5.65
C GLN A 182 9.98 3.45 5.57
N ASN A 183 9.48 4.21 6.56
CA ASN A 183 9.74 5.64 6.66
C ASN A 183 11.21 5.90 7.00
N PHE A 184 11.97 6.40 6.01
CA PHE A 184 13.39 6.78 6.18
C PHE A 184 13.64 7.89 7.19
N ARG A 185 12.60 8.65 7.56
CA ARG A 185 12.67 9.64 8.64
C ARG A 185 12.31 9.04 10.00
N GLY A 186 11.85 7.78 10.01
CA GLY A 186 11.45 7.03 11.18
C GLY A 186 12.58 6.20 11.79
N PRO A 187 12.35 5.63 12.98
CA PRO A 187 13.38 4.91 13.73
C PRO A 187 13.52 3.42 13.35
N CYS A 188 12.63 2.89 12.50
CA CYS A 188 12.42 1.45 12.37
C CYS A 188 13.60 0.65 11.83
N GLU A 189 14.29 1.13 10.79
CA GLU A 189 15.48 0.46 10.25
C GLU A 189 16.55 0.22 11.32
N ASP A 190 16.76 1.23 12.17
CA ASP A 190 17.75 1.21 13.25
C ASP A 190 17.24 0.50 14.50
N ASP A 191 15.94 0.45 14.75
CA ASP A 191 15.37 -0.18 15.93
C ASP A 191 15.04 -1.67 15.73
N PHE A 192 14.86 -2.14 14.49
CA PHE A 192 14.61 -3.54 14.19
C PHE A 192 15.81 -4.44 14.46
N ARG A 193 15.55 -5.59 15.10
CA ARG A 193 16.53 -6.63 15.40
C ARG A 193 16.60 -7.64 14.25
N TRP A 194 17.30 -7.24 13.19
CA TRP A 194 17.47 -8.03 11.97
C TRP A 194 18.04 -9.43 12.23
N ASP A 195 19.13 -9.49 13.00
CA ASP A 195 19.89 -10.71 13.27
C ASP A 195 19.56 -11.32 14.63
N ASP A 196 19.87 -12.61 14.77
CA ASP A 196 19.69 -13.35 16.03
C ASP A 196 20.55 -12.77 17.17
N ASP A 197 20.11 -13.02 18.40
CA ASP A 197 20.98 -12.78 19.56
C ASP A 197 22.27 -13.59 19.44
N SER A 198 23.38 -13.01 19.90
CA SER A 198 24.70 -13.67 19.78
C SER A 198 24.70 -15.06 20.40
N GLY A 199 25.00 -16.07 19.57
CA GLY A 199 25.06 -17.47 19.96
C GLY A 199 23.70 -18.17 20.10
N TYR A 200 22.61 -17.53 19.68
CA TYR A 200 21.28 -18.16 19.62
C TYR A 200 21.35 -19.51 18.90
N VAL A 201 20.66 -20.50 19.49
CA VAL A 201 20.50 -21.83 18.90
C VAL A 201 19.08 -21.93 18.33
N PRO A 202 18.91 -22.16 17.01
CA PRO A 202 17.60 -22.26 16.38
C PRO A 202 16.66 -23.21 17.12
N THR A 203 15.66 -22.64 17.78
CA THR A 203 14.69 -23.35 18.62
C THR A 203 13.29 -23.04 18.10
N LYS A 204 12.43 -24.05 18.03
CA LYS A 204 11.07 -23.93 17.50
C LYS A 204 10.03 -24.43 18.50
N ASP A 205 8.87 -23.79 18.51
CA ASP A 205 7.70 -24.29 19.22
C ASP A 205 7.03 -25.47 18.46
N PRO A 206 6.01 -26.14 19.02
CA PRO A 206 5.32 -27.24 18.34
C PRO A 206 4.63 -26.87 17.02
N ARG A 207 4.41 -25.57 16.75
CA ARG A 207 3.85 -25.06 15.49
C ARG A 207 4.93 -24.80 14.43
N GLY A 208 6.21 -24.96 14.80
CA GLY A 208 7.35 -24.73 13.92
C GLY A 208 7.84 -23.28 13.89
N VAL A 209 7.26 -22.40 14.73
CA VAL A 209 7.65 -20.99 14.85
C VAL A 209 8.94 -20.88 15.65
N PHE A 210 9.89 -20.05 15.22
CA PHE A 210 11.13 -19.85 15.97
C PHE A 210 10.87 -19.07 17.27
N VAL A 211 11.45 -19.54 18.37
CA VAL A 211 11.25 -19.01 19.72
C VAL A 211 12.57 -18.90 20.48
N LYS A 212 12.56 -18.27 21.66
CA LYS A 212 13.75 -18.19 22.51
C LYS A 212 14.32 -19.58 22.83
N ASP A 213 15.64 -19.69 22.83
CA ASP A 213 16.34 -20.92 23.19
C ASP A 213 16.38 -21.14 24.71
N ALA A 214 16.96 -22.27 25.15
CA ALA A 214 17.06 -22.62 26.57
C ALA A 214 17.88 -21.62 27.41
N ALA A 215 18.71 -20.78 26.78
CA ALA A 215 19.46 -19.70 27.43
C ALA A 215 18.73 -18.34 27.38
N GLY A 216 17.51 -18.30 26.83
CA GLY A 216 16.69 -17.11 26.72
C GLY A 216 17.04 -16.20 25.54
N ARG A 217 17.94 -16.62 24.63
CA ARG A 217 18.32 -15.87 23.43
C ARG A 217 17.26 -15.99 22.37
N ALA A 218 16.95 -14.90 21.65
CA ALA A 218 15.85 -14.84 20.69
C ALA A 218 16.32 -14.89 19.22
N PRO A 219 15.51 -15.46 18.31
CA PRO A 219 15.73 -15.36 16.86
C PRO A 219 15.49 -13.92 16.39
N GLY A 220 16.33 -13.38 15.51
CA GLY A 220 16.10 -12.12 14.83
C GLY A 220 15.04 -12.24 13.73
N ILE A 221 14.72 -11.11 13.10
CA ILE A 221 13.67 -11.01 12.07
C ILE A 221 13.90 -12.01 10.94
N TYR A 222 15.13 -12.14 10.45
CA TYR A 222 15.42 -13.06 9.34
C TYR A 222 15.12 -14.51 9.69
N THR A 223 15.56 -14.95 10.87
CA THR A 223 15.31 -16.32 11.32
C THR A 223 13.84 -16.54 11.59
N TYR A 224 13.18 -15.58 12.26
CA TYR A 224 11.77 -15.70 12.58
C TYR A 224 10.90 -15.83 11.31
N LEU A 225 11.06 -14.94 10.34
CA LEU A 225 10.25 -14.91 9.11
C LEU A 225 10.60 -16.01 8.11
N ALA A 226 11.76 -16.67 8.25
CA ALA A 226 12.07 -17.89 7.52
C ALA A 226 11.24 -19.11 8.00
N GLY A 227 10.55 -19.00 9.14
CA GLY A 227 9.59 -19.99 9.64
C GLY A 227 8.16 -19.74 9.14
N PRO A 228 7.24 -20.69 9.42
CA PRO A 228 5.82 -20.48 9.14
C PRO A 228 5.24 -19.34 10.00
N PRO A 229 4.19 -18.65 9.51
CA PRO A 229 3.49 -18.94 8.25
C PRO A 229 4.14 -18.32 7.00
N ASN A 230 5.07 -17.36 7.15
CA ASN A 230 5.65 -16.59 6.03
C ASN A 230 6.62 -17.41 5.16
N ASN A 231 7.55 -18.13 5.77
CA ASN A 231 8.61 -18.86 5.08
C ASN A 231 9.42 -17.99 4.09
N TRP A 232 9.66 -16.73 4.44
CA TRP A 232 10.33 -15.76 3.57
C TRP A 232 11.84 -15.99 3.51
N SER A 233 12.39 -15.81 2.32
CA SER A 233 13.84 -15.73 2.14
C SER A 233 14.37 -14.40 2.72
N LYS A 234 15.67 -14.34 3.02
CA LYS A 234 16.30 -13.09 3.44
C LYS A 234 16.05 -11.94 2.46
N ALA A 235 16.13 -12.21 1.15
CA ALA A 235 15.89 -11.20 0.12
C ALA A 235 14.45 -10.66 0.16
N LYS A 236 13.48 -11.53 0.41
CA LYS A 236 12.08 -11.14 0.57
C LYS A 236 11.83 -10.33 1.84
N VAL A 237 12.48 -10.70 2.95
CA VAL A 237 12.48 -9.90 4.17
C VAL A 237 13.09 -8.52 3.93
N ASP A 238 14.21 -8.46 3.21
CA ASP A 238 14.86 -7.20 2.86
C ASP A 238 13.92 -6.31 2.02
N HIS A 239 13.28 -6.87 0.99
CA HIS A 239 12.33 -6.14 0.14
C HIS A 239 11.12 -5.61 0.93
N ASN A 240 10.49 -6.44 1.76
CA ASN A 240 9.24 -6.08 2.44
C ASN A 240 9.44 -5.18 3.67
N LEU A 241 10.56 -5.32 4.38
CA LEU A 241 10.74 -4.70 5.70
C LEU A 241 11.82 -3.63 5.77
N ARG A 242 12.86 -3.69 4.93
CA ARG A 242 13.89 -2.65 5.02
C ARG A 242 13.35 -1.34 4.49
N THR A 243 13.89 -0.28 5.06
CA THR A 243 13.66 1.05 4.53
C THR A 243 14.41 1.22 3.21
N GLU A 244 13.69 1.60 2.15
CA GLU A 244 14.31 2.10 0.94
C GLU A 244 14.42 3.63 1.02
N ASN A 245 15.62 4.16 0.76
CA ASN A 245 15.80 5.59 0.58
C ASN A 245 15.30 5.98 -0.80
N ASP A 246 13.98 6.18 -0.93
CA ASP A 246 13.38 6.73 -2.13
C ASP A 246 13.29 8.26 -2.02
N PRO A 247 14.17 9.01 -2.73
CA PRO A 247 14.11 10.47 -2.72
C PRO A 247 12.80 11.00 -3.32
N GLY A 248 12.05 10.17 -4.06
CA GLY A 248 10.76 10.52 -4.61
C GLY A 248 9.60 10.45 -3.61
N ALA A 249 9.72 9.77 -2.47
CA ALA A 249 8.63 9.58 -1.53
C ALA A 249 8.35 10.84 -0.68
N VAL A 250 7.13 11.39 -0.74
CA VAL A 250 6.70 12.48 0.15
C VAL A 250 6.35 11.87 1.51
N MET A 251 7.32 11.85 2.43
CA MET A 251 7.17 11.23 3.74
C MET A 251 6.98 12.25 4.87
N GLY A 252 5.86 12.10 5.59
CA GLY A 252 5.59 12.82 6.84
C GLY A 252 6.48 12.36 8.00
N PRO A 253 6.35 12.97 9.19
CA PRO A 253 6.94 12.45 10.42
C PRO A 253 6.45 11.02 10.68
N PHE A 254 7.29 10.19 11.29
CA PHE A 254 6.92 8.83 11.67
C PHE A 254 5.70 8.79 12.59
N ASP A 255 4.74 7.92 12.30
CA ASP A 255 3.53 7.73 13.09
C ASP A 255 3.39 6.31 13.66
N ALA A 256 3.79 6.15 14.93
CA ALA A 256 3.66 4.88 15.64
C ALA A 256 2.21 4.38 15.81
N ALA A 257 1.19 5.22 15.59
CA ALA A 257 -0.21 4.83 15.67
C ALA A 257 -0.82 4.45 14.31
N SER A 258 -0.09 4.66 13.21
CA SER A 258 -0.58 4.44 11.85
C SER A 258 -1.10 3.03 11.65
N VAL A 259 -2.19 2.90 10.89
CA VAL A 259 -2.67 1.60 10.41
C VAL A 259 -1.68 0.97 9.41
N MET A 260 -0.80 1.76 8.79
CA MET A 260 0.26 1.33 7.86
C MET A 260 1.52 0.81 8.55
N LEU A 261 1.58 0.84 9.88
CA LEU A 261 2.72 0.31 10.64
C LEU A 261 2.54 -1.18 10.93
N TYR A 262 3.49 -2.00 10.48
CA TYR A 262 3.53 -3.40 10.89
C TYR A 262 3.73 -3.55 12.39
N ARG A 263 2.92 -4.43 12.96
CA ARG A 263 2.88 -4.70 14.39
C ARG A 263 3.68 -5.94 14.66
N PHE A 264 4.87 -5.74 15.21
CA PHE A 264 5.73 -6.82 15.61
C PHE A 264 5.75 -6.97 17.13
N ALA A 265 5.93 -8.19 17.60
CA ALA A 265 6.13 -8.43 19.02
C ALA A 265 7.40 -7.76 19.53
N SER A 266 7.43 -7.45 20.84
CA SER A 266 8.50 -6.68 21.48
C SER A 266 9.92 -7.20 21.23
N PHE A 267 10.10 -8.50 20.96
CA PHE A 267 11.41 -9.11 20.68
C PHE A 267 11.96 -8.81 19.27
N PHE A 268 11.15 -8.25 18.36
CA PHE A 268 11.58 -7.77 17.05
C PHE A 268 12.38 -6.47 17.15
N TYR A 269 12.33 -5.77 18.28
CA TYR A 269 13.00 -4.50 18.48
C TYR A 269 14.26 -4.68 19.34
N LYS A 270 15.26 -3.81 19.12
CA LYS A 270 16.49 -3.75 19.91
C LYS A 270 16.26 -3.25 21.34
N THR A 271 15.20 -2.47 21.56
CA THR A 271 14.85 -1.86 22.85
C THR A 271 13.37 -2.06 23.17
N ASN A 272 13.03 -2.03 24.46
CA ASN A 272 11.64 -2.08 24.93
C ASN A 272 11.43 -1.04 26.06
N PRO A 273 10.65 0.04 25.83
CA PRO A 273 9.97 0.36 24.58
C PRO A 273 10.95 0.80 23.48
N SER A 274 10.62 0.48 22.22
CA SER A 274 11.32 0.99 21.03
C SER A 274 10.62 2.23 20.48
N ALA A 275 11.37 3.10 19.81
CA ALA A 275 10.81 4.26 19.14
C ALA A 275 9.98 3.88 17.89
N CYS A 276 10.25 2.70 17.30
CA CYS A 276 9.46 2.11 16.21
C CYS A 276 8.26 1.28 16.72
N ALA A 277 8.16 1.03 18.02
CA ALA A 277 7.10 0.18 18.54
C ALA A 277 5.72 0.82 18.30
N PRO A 278 4.73 0.03 17.83
CA PRO A 278 3.41 0.55 17.56
C PRO A 278 2.70 1.01 18.83
N THR A 279 1.82 1.99 18.68
CA THR A 279 0.92 2.46 19.73
C THR A 279 -0.53 2.13 19.37
N GLY A 280 -1.34 1.84 20.40
CA GLY A 280 -2.74 1.42 20.21
C GLY A 280 -2.87 0.07 19.48
N PRO A 281 -4.08 -0.28 19.00
CA PRO A 281 -4.35 -1.56 18.32
C PRO A 281 -4.22 -1.51 16.79
N GLY A 282 -4.04 -0.31 16.19
CA GLY A 282 -3.88 -0.12 14.74
C GLY A 282 -5.07 -0.59 13.93
N GLN A 283 -6.27 -0.37 14.46
CA GLN A 283 -7.51 -0.73 13.78
C GLN A 283 -8.12 0.47 13.07
N GLU A 284 -7.94 1.66 13.61
CA GLU A 284 -8.54 2.90 13.13
C GLU A 284 -7.46 3.78 12.50
N LEU A 285 -7.84 4.66 11.57
CA LEU A 285 -6.90 5.65 11.02
C LEU A 285 -6.38 6.56 12.12
N SER A 286 -5.06 6.68 12.21
CA SER A 286 -4.41 7.64 13.09
C SER A 286 -4.61 9.07 12.59
N ASP A 287 -4.22 10.06 13.42
CA ASP A 287 -4.20 11.44 12.95
C ASP A 287 -3.13 11.66 11.87
N GLY A 288 -2.05 10.87 11.85
CA GLY A 288 -1.04 10.90 10.79
C GLY A 288 -1.58 10.37 9.47
N ASP A 289 -2.30 9.25 9.49
CA ASP A 289 -2.94 8.66 8.31
C ASP A 289 -3.91 9.67 7.66
N LYS A 290 -4.80 10.26 8.47
CA LYS A 290 -5.77 11.27 8.01
C LYS A 290 -5.08 12.51 7.43
N ARG A 291 -3.99 12.97 8.07
CA ARG A 291 -3.20 14.09 7.54
C ARG A 291 -2.55 13.72 6.22
N GLY A 292 -1.96 12.53 6.11
CA GLY A 292 -1.38 12.02 4.86
C GLY A 292 -2.40 12.03 3.73
N LEU A 293 -3.61 11.53 4.01
CA LEU A 293 -4.71 11.47 3.03
C LEU A 293 -5.10 12.86 2.54
N SER A 294 -5.27 13.81 3.48
CA SER A 294 -5.61 15.20 3.14
C SER A 294 -4.52 15.94 2.37
N LEU A 295 -3.25 15.57 2.55
CA LEU A 295 -2.13 16.16 1.82
C LEU A 295 -1.99 15.56 0.41
N LEU A 296 -2.21 14.26 0.29
CA LEU A 296 -2.11 13.54 -0.97
C LEU A 296 -3.30 13.85 -1.89
N TYR A 297 -4.49 13.98 -1.31
CA TYR A 297 -5.76 14.26 -1.98
C TYR A 297 -6.46 15.46 -1.33
N PRO A 298 -5.92 16.68 -1.53
CA PRO A 298 -6.44 17.88 -0.89
C PRO A 298 -7.83 18.27 -1.41
N ASP A 299 -8.64 18.85 -0.52
CA ASP A 299 -9.81 19.62 -0.94
C ASP A 299 -9.33 20.87 -1.67
N LEU A 300 -9.71 20.97 -2.94
CA LEU A 300 -9.33 22.07 -3.81
C LEU A 300 -10.38 23.19 -3.78
N GLY A 301 -11.56 23.00 -3.18
CA GLY A 301 -12.62 24.01 -3.18
C GLY A 301 -12.95 24.53 -4.59
N ASP A 302 -13.14 25.85 -4.71
CA ASP A 302 -13.28 26.55 -6.01
C ASP A 302 -11.92 26.85 -6.69
N ALA A 303 -10.81 26.23 -6.25
CA ALA A 303 -9.50 26.48 -6.85
C ALA A 303 -9.59 26.20 -8.35
N SER A 304 -9.34 27.26 -9.11
CA SER A 304 -9.54 27.21 -10.55
C SER A 304 -8.58 26.19 -11.17
N VAL A 305 -9.00 25.55 -12.26
CA VAL A 305 -8.12 24.72 -13.09
C VAL A 305 -6.81 25.47 -13.40
N SER A 306 -6.85 26.79 -13.54
CA SER A 306 -5.67 27.65 -13.68
C SER A 306 -4.73 27.66 -12.48
N GLU A 307 -5.19 27.56 -11.24
CA GLU A 307 -4.31 27.50 -10.05
C GLU A 307 -3.65 26.13 -9.88
N LEU A 308 -4.36 25.06 -10.27
CA LEU A 308 -3.79 23.71 -10.34
C LEU A 308 -2.77 23.59 -11.48
N VAL A 309 -3.12 24.11 -12.65
CA VAL A 309 -2.21 24.21 -13.79
C VAL A 309 -1.04 25.13 -13.45
N GLU A 310 -1.20 26.24 -12.74
CA GLU A 310 -0.09 27.07 -12.29
C GLU A 310 0.78 26.37 -11.25
N ARG A 311 0.23 25.56 -10.34
CA ARG A 311 1.03 24.77 -9.39
C ARG A 311 1.84 23.68 -10.10
N SER A 312 1.21 22.94 -11.01
CA SER A 312 1.87 21.94 -11.85
C SER A 312 2.86 22.57 -12.83
N ALA A 313 2.52 23.71 -13.45
CA ALA A 313 3.34 24.47 -14.37
C ALA A 313 4.52 25.18 -13.68
N ARG A 314 4.37 25.65 -12.44
CA ARG A 314 5.51 26.11 -11.62
C ARG A 314 6.42 24.94 -11.27
N GLY A 315 5.86 23.76 -10.99
CA GLY A 315 6.62 22.52 -10.89
C GLY A 315 7.40 22.22 -12.18
N LEU A 316 6.78 22.43 -13.34
CA LEU A 316 7.39 22.22 -14.66
C LEU A 316 8.35 23.32 -15.11
N GLU A 317 8.18 24.59 -14.75
CA GLU A 317 9.13 25.68 -15.07
C GLU A 317 10.44 25.50 -14.31
N ILE A 318 10.36 24.96 -13.10
CA ILE A 318 11.51 24.55 -12.29
C ILE A 318 12.25 23.37 -12.97
N VAL A 319 11.55 22.52 -13.72
CA VAL A 319 12.09 21.35 -14.46
C VAL A 319 12.52 21.70 -15.90
N GLY A 320 11.82 22.64 -16.54
CA GLY A 320 11.91 22.96 -17.97
C GLY A 320 13.15 23.75 -18.36
N THR A 321 13.93 24.21 -17.40
CA THR A 321 15.28 24.71 -17.66
C THR A 321 16.29 23.59 -17.97
N GLU A 322 15.95 22.31 -17.72
CA GLU A 322 16.93 21.19 -17.82
C GLU A 322 16.43 19.87 -18.49
N ALA A 323 15.20 19.76 -19.01
CA ALA A 323 14.65 18.49 -19.56
C ALA A 323 14.52 18.43 -21.12
N PRO A 324 14.67 17.26 -21.78
CA PRO A 324 14.47 17.08 -23.23
C PRO A 324 12.99 17.20 -23.68
N GLY A 325 12.75 17.86 -24.82
CA GLY A 325 11.41 18.24 -25.28
C GLY A 325 10.41 17.11 -25.58
N GLU A 326 10.85 15.87 -25.79
CA GLU A 326 9.97 14.72 -26.06
C GLU A 326 9.25 14.23 -24.80
N VAL A 327 9.88 14.38 -23.62
CA VAL A 327 9.31 14.03 -22.31
C VAL A 327 8.27 15.07 -21.87
N VAL A 328 8.52 16.34 -22.20
CA VAL A 328 7.55 17.43 -22.00
C VAL A 328 6.29 17.16 -22.83
N SER A 329 6.41 16.64 -24.06
CA SER A 329 5.27 16.31 -24.93
C SER A 329 4.33 15.29 -24.32
N ILE A 330 4.83 14.13 -23.90
CA ILE A 330 4.00 13.03 -23.35
C ILE A 330 3.27 13.46 -22.07
N TYR A 331 3.94 14.28 -21.25
CA TYR A 331 3.35 14.87 -20.05
C TYR A 331 2.25 15.88 -20.41
N THR A 332 2.51 16.77 -21.38
CA THR A 332 1.53 17.75 -21.83
C THR A 332 0.30 17.05 -22.42
N ASP A 333 0.50 15.98 -23.17
CA ASP A 333 -0.58 15.19 -23.77
C ASP A 333 -1.45 14.52 -22.70
N ARG A 334 -0.83 13.92 -21.67
CA ARG A 334 -1.57 13.29 -20.56
C ARG A 334 -2.26 14.30 -19.65
N LEU A 335 -1.66 15.49 -19.45
CA LEU A 335 -2.29 16.57 -18.70
C LEU A 335 -3.48 17.16 -19.45
N VAL A 336 -3.36 17.32 -20.77
CA VAL A 336 -4.47 17.74 -21.65
C VAL A 336 -5.59 16.71 -21.62
N GLU A 337 -5.27 15.42 -21.69
CA GLU A 337 -6.26 14.34 -21.59
C GLU A 337 -7.00 14.34 -20.24
N LEU A 338 -6.28 14.60 -19.14
CA LEU A 338 -6.86 14.76 -17.80
C LEU A 338 -7.73 16.02 -17.67
N LEU A 339 -7.34 17.12 -18.31
CA LEU A 339 -8.08 18.39 -18.32
C LEU A 339 -9.36 18.30 -19.17
N GLU A 340 -9.31 17.58 -20.29
CA GLU A 340 -10.47 17.30 -21.13
C GLU A 340 -11.46 16.37 -20.42
N ALA A 341 -10.99 15.35 -19.71
CA ALA A 341 -11.82 14.46 -18.89
C ALA A 341 -12.52 15.21 -17.74
N HIS A 342 -11.82 16.16 -17.09
CA HIS A 342 -12.40 17.00 -16.04
C HIS A 342 -13.45 17.99 -16.59
N SER A 343 -13.19 18.57 -17.76
CA SER A 343 -14.13 19.50 -18.42
C SER A 343 -15.39 18.78 -18.93
N ALA A 344 -15.29 17.51 -19.30
CA ALA A 344 -16.42 16.69 -19.73
C ALA A 344 -17.32 16.20 -18.58
N ALA A 345 -16.78 16.11 -17.36
CA ALA A 345 -17.52 15.70 -16.16
C ALA A 345 -18.30 16.84 -15.49
N GLY A 346 -18.00 18.10 -15.84
CA GLY A 346 -18.66 19.30 -15.32
C GLY A 346 -19.70 19.95 -16.25
N GLY A 347 -20.11 19.26 -17.32
CA GLY A 347 -21.05 19.74 -18.35
C GLY A 347 -22.44 19.13 -18.27
#